data_AF-A0A958GX82-F1
#
_entry.id   AF-A0A958GX82-F1
#
_cell.length_a   1.000
_cell.length_b   1.000
_cell.length_c   1.000
_cell.angle_alpha   90.00
_cell.angle_beta   90.00
_cell.angle_gamma   90.00
#
_symmetry.space_group_name_H-M   'P 1'
#
loop_
_entity.id
_entity.type
_entity.pdbx_description
1 polymer ?
#
loop_
_entity_poly.entity_id
_entity_poly.type
_entity_poly.pdbx_seq_one_letter_code
_entity_poly.pdbx_strand_id
1 'polypeptide(L)'
;MTTPNSEETSREQAGEGLSRRSFLKVGLVGSAIAAIGGVGLALRGPAMRTVPGGLRVLSDKEYAIIAALGDVICPPRGKNLPGASAIDVAKKADDLFATMPEAAQKEFKILLGVFDNALTGLLFEGRITPFSKLSPEAQVRSFESWAGSGVAFRRTAYHALRAMIPALYYGDERTWKGVGYGGPPDVADIREYRLAKLEEEQRQAIENSRPEAIAARKAQAAQPKSEESAGEVTP
;
A
#
# COMPACT_ATOMS: atom_id res chain seq x y z
N MET A 1 -70.06 5.97 67.54
CA MET A 1 -70.68 7.28 67.28
C MET A 1 -69.92 7.88 66.11
N THR A 2 -70.64 8.17 65.02
CA THR A 2 -70.21 8.90 63.80
C THR A 2 -69.29 8.17 62.79
N THR A 3 -69.89 7.62 61.72
CA THR A 3 -69.31 7.50 60.36
C THR A 3 -69.44 8.87 59.65
N PRO A 4 -68.98 9.13 58.40
CA PRO A 4 -68.22 8.35 57.39
C PRO A 4 -67.01 9.14 56.80
N ASN A 5 -66.25 8.59 55.83
CA ASN A 5 -66.17 9.16 54.46
C ASN A 5 -65.29 8.29 53.55
N SER A 6 -65.87 7.87 52.43
CA SER A 6 -65.21 7.41 51.21
C SER A 6 -64.80 8.61 50.36
N GLU A 7 -63.83 8.42 49.47
CA GLU A 7 -63.36 9.36 48.43
C GLU A 7 -62.29 10.38 48.86
N GLU A 8 -61.04 9.90 48.89
CA GLU A 8 -59.96 10.65 48.22
C GLU A 8 -59.00 9.63 47.60
N THR A 9 -59.45 9.15 46.44
CA THR A 9 -58.61 8.93 45.27
C THR A 9 -57.39 9.86 45.23
N SER A 10 -56.26 9.33 44.75
CA SER A 10 -55.07 10.09 44.33
C SER A 10 -53.97 10.25 45.38
N ARG A 11 -53.39 9.14 45.81
CA ARG A 11 -51.91 9.02 45.89
C ARG A 11 -51.54 7.64 45.34
N GLU A 12 -51.32 7.49 44.04
CA GLU A 12 -49.97 7.61 43.45
C GLU A 12 -48.91 6.89 44.28
N GLN A 13 -48.19 5.85 43.85
CA GLN A 13 -48.06 5.24 42.53
C GLN A 13 -47.63 3.78 42.70
N ALA A 14 -47.99 2.99 41.70
CA ALA A 14 -47.52 1.65 41.45
C ALA A 14 -45.99 1.57 41.46
N GLY A 15 -45.45 0.68 42.29
CA GLY A 15 -44.18 0.01 42.02
C GLY A 15 -44.36 -1.03 40.91
N GLU A 16 -44.86 -0.60 39.76
CA GLU A 16 -44.87 -1.39 38.54
C GLU A 16 -43.50 -1.30 37.87
N GLY A 17 -42.89 -2.47 37.71
CA GLY A 17 -41.99 -2.81 36.62
C GLY A 17 -40.97 -1.75 36.24
N LEU A 18 -39.74 -1.88 36.76
CA LEU A 18 -38.57 -1.27 36.13
C LEU A 18 -38.48 -1.80 34.70
N SER A 19 -39.05 -1.01 33.79
CA SER A 19 -39.30 -1.36 32.42
C SER A 19 -37.97 -1.51 31.68
N ARG A 20 -37.79 -2.65 31.02
CA ARG A 20 -36.69 -2.98 30.10
C ARG A 20 -36.56 -2.01 28.91
N ARG A 21 -37.27 -0.88 28.93
CA ARG A 21 -37.33 0.17 27.91
C ARG A 21 -36.58 1.45 28.28
N SER A 22 -36.08 1.60 29.52
CA SER A 22 -35.30 2.79 29.90
C SER A 22 -33.80 2.69 29.60
N PHE A 23 -33.27 1.49 29.37
CA PHE A 23 -31.86 1.33 28.98
C PHE A 23 -31.58 1.66 27.51
N LEU A 24 -32.61 1.78 26.67
CA LEU A 24 -32.47 2.20 25.27
C LEU A 24 -32.47 3.73 25.09
N LYS A 25 -32.81 4.52 26.12
CA LYS A 25 -32.82 5.99 26.02
C LYS A 25 -31.50 6.65 26.42
N VAL A 26 -30.62 5.97 27.15
CA VAL A 26 -29.32 6.54 27.58
C VAL A 26 -28.23 6.35 26.52
N GLY A 27 -28.42 5.46 25.54
CA GLY A 27 -27.49 5.29 24.41
C GLY A 27 -27.62 6.31 23.28
N LEU A 28 -28.66 7.16 23.28
CA LEU A 28 -28.94 8.07 22.15
C LEU A 28 -28.29 9.46 22.31
N VAL A 29 -27.79 9.81 23.49
CA VAL A 29 -27.21 11.16 23.73
C VAL A 29 -25.71 11.20 23.42
N GLY A 30 -25.03 10.06 23.39
CA GLY A 30 -23.60 9.97 23.01
C GLY A 30 -23.32 9.95 21.50
N SER A 31 -24.33 9.71 20.65
CA SER A 31 -24.17 9.58 19.19
C SER A 31 -24.36 10.88 18.41
N ALA A 32 -24.92 11.93 19.02
CA ALA A 32 -25.18 13.19 18.31
C ALA A 32 -23.92 14.02 18.03
N ILE A 33 -22.84 13.88 18.82
CA ILE A 33 -21.58 14.62 18.58
C ILE A 33 -20.67 13.87 17.59
N ALA A 34 -20.78 12.54 17.48
CA ALA A 34 -20.09 11.78 16.43
C ALA A 34 -20.76 11.90 15.05
N ALA A 35 -22.07 12.18 15.00
CA ALA A 35 -22.81 12.32 13.76
C ALA A 35 -22.49 13.63 13.00
N ILE A 36 -22.16 14.71 13.69
CA ILE A 36 -21.84 15.99 13.02
C ILE A 36 -20.43 15.97 12.40
N GLY A 37 -19.48 15.26 13.01
CA GLY A 37 -18.15 15.05 12.44
C GLY A 37 -18.11 14.02 11.30
N GLY A 38 -18.96 12.98 11.35
CA GLY A 38 -18.96 11.89 10.35
C GLY A 38 -19.81 12.15 9.10
N VAL A 39 -20.92 12.89 9.22
CA VAL A 39 -21.82 13.15 8.07
C VAL A 39 -21.18 14.11 7.06
N GLY A 40 -20.37 15.07 7.51
CA GLY A 40 -19.65 15.99 6.60
C GLY A 40 -18.64 15.29 5.68
N LEU A 41 -18.07 14.15 6.11
CA LEU A 41 -17.14 13.35 5.31
C LEU A 41 -17.87 12.31 4.44
N ALA A 42 -18.99 11.77 4.92
CA ALA A 42 -19.80 10.78 4.19
C ALA A 42 -20.60 11.37 3.01
N LEU A 43 -20.88 12.68 3.01
CA LEU A 43 -21.56 13.36 1.89
C LEU A 43 -20.66 13.65 0.69
N ARG A 44 -19.35 13.38 0.80
CA ARG A 44 -18.49 13.29 -0.38
C ARG A 44 -18.67 11.88 -0.97
N GLY A 45 -19.81 11.67 -1.62
CA GLY A 45 -20.04 10.48 -2.45
C GLY A 45 -18.83 10.26 -3.38
N PRO A 46 -18.50 9.00 -3.74
CA PRO A 46 -17.31 8.72 -4.52
C PRO A 46 -17.34 9.60 -5.76
N ALA A 47 -16.39 10.54 -5.86
CA ALA A 47 -16.25 11.34 -7.05
C ALA A 47 -16.22 10.36 -8.23
N MET A 48 -17.17 10.50 -9.16
CA MET A 48 -17.14 9.71 -10.39
C MET A 48 -15.75 9.90 -10.98
N ARG A 49 -14.95 8.84 -10.95
CA ARG A 49 -13.59 8.90 -11.45
C ARG A 49 -13.69 9.18 -12.94
N THR A 50 -13.10 10.29 -13.37
CA THR A 50 -13.00 10.62 -14.79
C THR A 50 -12.03 9.63 -15.41
N VAL A 51 -12.54 8.73 -16.24
CA VAL A 51 -11.72 7.78 -16.98
C VAL A 51 -11.11 8.54 -18.18
N PRO A 52 -9.79 8.57 -18.33
CA PRO A 52 -9.16 9.15 -19.51
C PRO A 52 -9.53 8.31 -20.74
N GLY A 53 -9.82 8.98 -21.85
CA GLY A 53 -9.96 8.28 -23.14
C GLY A 53 -8.64 7.62 -23.57
N GLY A 54 -8.72 6.63 -24.45
CA GLY A 54 -7.53 5.99 -25.04
C GLY A 54 -6.89 4.90 -24.17
N LEU A 55 -7.67 4.21 -23.34
CA LEU A 55 -7.22 2.95 -22.71
C LEU A 55 -6.94 1.89 -23.78
N ARG A 56 -5.84 1.15 -23.60
CA ARG A 56 -5.37 0.15 -24.58
C ARG A 56 -5.83 -1.26 -24.24
N VAL A 57 -5.90 -1.57 -22.95
CA VAL A 57 -6.24 -2.91 -22.43
C VAL A 57 -7.38 -2.83 -21.44
N LEU A 58 -7.32 -1.90 -20.49
CA LEU A 58 -8.29 -1.82 -19.41
C LEU A 58 -9.63 -1.28 -19.91
N SER A 59 -10.70 -1.85 -19.37
CA SER A 59 -12.03 -1.23 -19.40
C SER A 59 -12.13 -0.11 -18.36
N ASP A 60 -13.11 0.76 -18.52
CA ASP A 60 -13.44 1.84 -17.57
C ASP A 60 -13.60 1.32 -16.12
N LYS A 61 -14.19 0.13 -15.97
CA LYS A 61 -14.37 -0.51 -14.67
C LYS A 61 -13.03 -0.91 -14.06
N GLU A 62 -12.18 -1.58 -14.84
CA GLU A 62 -10.86 -2.04 -14.38
C GLU A 62 -9.96 -0.86 -14.05
N TYR A 63 -9.99 0.20 -14.87
CA TYR A 63 -9.34 1.46 -14.60
C TYR A 63 -9.79 2.05 -13.26
N ALA A 64 -11.10 2.13 -13.01
CA ALA A 64 -11.63 2.69 -11.77
C ALA A 64 -11.21 1.88 -10.52
N ILE A 65 -11.07 0.56 -10.64
CA ILE A 65 -10.58 -0.31 -9.57
C ILE A 65 -9.11 0.00 -9.25
N ILE A 66 -8.25 0.08 -10.27
CA ILE A 66 -6.83 0.39 -10.08
C ILE A 66 -6.65 1.80 -9.53
N ALA A 67 -7.42 2.77 -10.01
CA ALA A 67 -7.39 4.13 -9.49
C ALA A 67 -7.78 4.17 -8.00
N ALA A 68 -8.82 3.43 -7.61
CA ALA A 68 -9.21 3.28 -6.21
C ALA A 68 -8.12 2.63 -5.35
N LEU A 69 -7.50 1.55 -5.84
CA LEU A 69 -6.36 0.91 -5.17
C LEU A 69 -5.15 1.84 -5.04
N GLY A 70 -4.89 2.64 -6.08
CA GLY A 70 -3.87 3.68 -6.07
C GLY A 70 -4.06 4.64 -4.91
N ASP A 71 -5.27 5.16 -4.72
CA ASP A 71 -5.57 6.11 -3.64
C ASP A 71 -5.46 5.46 -2.25
N VAL A 72 -5.82 4.19 -2.12
CA VAL A 72 -5.67 3.42 -0.87
C VAL A 72 -4.19 3.23 -0.52
N ILE A 73 -3.37 2.81 -1.48
CA ILE A 73 -1.98 2.40 -1.23
C ILE A 73 -1.03 3.61 -1.19
N CYS A 74 -1.26 4.58 -2.07
CA CYS A 74 -0.43 5.77 -2.27
C CYS A 74 -1.29 7.05 -2.22
N PRO A 75 -1.90 7.36 -1.06
CA PRO A 75 -2.63 8.61 -0.87
C PRO A 75 -1.69 9.82 -0.95
N PRO A 76 -2.20 11.02 -1.26
CA PRO A 76 -1.39 12.24 -1.24
C PRO A 76 -0.81 12.49 0.16
N ARG A 77 0.46 12.92 0.24
CA ARG A 77 1.12 13.25 1.51
C ARG A 77 1.86 14.57 1.42
N GLY A 78 1.42 15.54 2.23
CA GLY A 78 2.01 16.89 2.19
C GLY A 78 1.87 17.55 0.81
N LYS A 79 2.61 18.64 0.60
CA LYS A 79 2.50 19.44 -0.63
C LYS A 79 3.30 18.88 -1.81
N ASN A 80 4.36 18.11 -1.54
CA ASN A 80 5.35 17.70 -2.53
C ASN A 80 5.26 16.23 -2.94
N LEU A 81 4.28 15.47 -2.41
CA LEU A 81 4.06 14.07 -2.79
C LEU A 81 2.62 13.89 -3.28
N PRO A 82 2.39 13.92 -4.61
CA PRO A 82 1.05 13.82 -5.19
C PRO A 82 0.43 12.44 -4.92
N GLY A 83 -0.88 12.34 -4.79
CA GLY A 83 -1.54 11.02 -4.68
C GLY A 83 -1.49 10.23 -5.98
N ALA A 84 -1.74 8.92 -5.91
CA ALA A 84 -1.72 8.03 -7.08
C ALA A 84 -2.63 8.48 -8.23
N SER A 85 -3.85 8.96 -7.92
CA SER A 85 -4.75 9.50 -8.94
C SER A 85 -4.17 10.73 -9.65
N ALA A 86 -3.41 11.59 -8.96
CA ALA A 86 -2.84 12.79 -9.56
C ALA A 86 -1.71 12.50 -10.58
N ILE A 87 -1.11 11.31 -10.51
CA ILE A 87 -0.11 10.86 -11.48
C ILE A 87 -0.65 9.79 -12.44
N ASP A 88 -1.95 9.47 -12.34
CA ASP A 88 -2.68 8.49 -13.14
C ASP A 88 -2.03 7.09 -13.16
N VAL A 89 -1.84 6.51 -11.96
CA VAL A 89 -1.32 5.13 -11.82
C VAL A 89 -2.16 4.12 -12.61
N ALA A 90 -3.46 4.34 -12.74
CA ALA A 90 -4.33 3.44 -13.49
C ALA A 90 -4.03 3.45 -15.00
N LYS A 91 -3.75 4.63 -15.60
CA LYS A 91 -3.30 4.69 -16.99
C LYS A 91 -1.91 4.07 -17.17
N LYS A 92 -1.01 4.25 -16.21
CA LYS A 92 0.31 3.57 -16.25
C LYS A 92 0.18 2.06 -16.18
N ALA A 93 -0.78 1.54 -15.40
CA ALA A 93 -1.08 0.11 -15.35
C ALA A 93 -1.62 -0.38 -16.71
N ASP A 94 -2.53 0.37 -17.33
CA ASP A 94 -3.01 0.09 -18.70
C ASP A 94 -1.87 0.03 -19.72
N ASP A 95 -0.93 0.98 -19.64
CA ASP A 95 0.24 0.99 -20.51
C ASP A 95 1.17 -0.20 -20.25
N LEU A 96 1.41 -0.55 -18.99
CA LEU A 96 2.16 -1.75 -18.64
C LEU A 96 1.49 -3.01 -19.19
N PHE A 97 0.17 -3.16 -19.02
CA PHE A 97 -0.54 -4.37 -19.47
C PHE A 97 -0.51 -4.58 -20.96
N ALA A 98 -0.52 -3.52 -21.78
CA ALA A 98 -0.37 -3.72 -23.22
C ALA A 98 1.07 -4.05 -23.67
N THR A 99 2.05 -4.11 -22.76
CA THR A 99 3.35 -4.74 -23.03
C THR A 99 3.37 -6.23 -22.69
N MET A 100 2.32 -6.74 -22.04
CA MET A 100 2.23 -8.14 -21.60
C MET A 100 1.54 -9.03 -22.63
N PRO A 101 1.82 -10.35 -22.65
CA PRO A 101 1.05 -11.31 -23.43
C PRO A 101 -0.45 -11.29 -23.08
N GLU A 102 -1.32 -11.54 -24.06
CA GLU A 102 -2.79 -11.51 -23.86
C GLU A 102 -3.27 -12.44 -22.73
N ALA A 103 -2.62 -13.59 -22.55
CA ALA A 103 -2.95 -14.53 -21.47
C ALA A 103 -2.80 -13.88 -20.09
N ALA A 104 -1.68 -13.18 -19.86
CA ALA A 104 -1.42 -12.46 -18.61
C ALA A 104 -2.41 -11.28 -18.41
N GLN A 105 -2.75 -10.57 -19.49
CA GLN A 105 -3.77 -9.52 -19.43
C GLN A 105 -5.12 -10.09 -18.96
N LYS A 106 -5.55 -11.23 -19.51
CA LYS A 106 -6.81 -11.90 -19.13
C LYS A 106 -6.81 -12.34 -17.66
N GLU A 107 -5.73 -12.94 -17.19
CA GLU A 107 -5.58 -13.33 -15.78
C GLU A 107 -5.72 -12.13 -14.84
N PHE A 108 -5.10 -11.01 -15.19
CA PHE A 108 -5.18 -9.79 -14.39
C PHE A 108 -6.59 -9.20 -14.37
N LYS A 109 -7.29 -9.21 -15.52
CA LYS A 109 -8.69 -8.79 -15.60
C LYS A 109 -9.60 -9.66 -14.74
N ILE A 110 -9.39 -10.98 -14.72
CA ILE A 110 -10.11 -11.90 -13.84
C ILE A 110 -9.85 -11.52 -12.38
N LEU A 111 -8.59 -11.25 -12.00
CA LEU A 111 -8.25 -10.82 -10.65
C LEU A 111 -8.99 -9.54 -10.26
N LEU A 112 -8.97 -8.50 -11.09
CA LEU A 112 -9.70 -7.25 -10.82
C LEU A 112 -11.20 -7.47 -10.75
N GLY A 113 -11.74 -8.32 -11.63
CA GLY A 113 -13.14 -8.72 -11.64
C GLY A 113 -13.57 -9.38 -10.33
N VAL A 114 -12.78 -10.32 -9.80
CA VAL A 114 -13.03 -10.98 -8.52
C VAL A 114 -12.87 -10.01 -7.34
N PHE A 115 -11.91 -9.09 -7.43
CA PHE A 115 -11.65 -8.09 -6.39
C PHE A 115 -12.78 -7.07 -6.22
N ASP A 116 -13.32 -6.54 -7.32
CA ASP A 116 -14.40 -5.55 -7.29
C ASP A 116 -15.81 -6.18 -7.20
N ASN A 117 -15.90 -7.51 -7.17
CA ASN A 117 -17.17 -8.21 -7.18
C ASN A 117 -17.98 -7.96 -5.89
N ALA A 118 -19.17 -7.39 -6.04
CA ALA A 118 -20.14 -7.18 -4.96
C ALA A 118 -20.56 -8.49 -4.27
N LEU A 119 -20.56 -9.63 -4.96
CA LEU A 119 -20.84 -10.94 -4.36
C LEU A 119 -19.70 -11.38 -3.42
N THR A 120 -18.45 -11.13 -3.81
CA THR A 120 -17.29 -11.32 -2.91
C THR A 120 -17.41 -10.38 -1.71
N GLY A 121 -17.81 -9.12 -1.94
CA GLY A 121 -18.13 -8.17 -0.88
C GLY A 121 -19.24 -8.67 0.05
N LEU A 122 -20.28 -9.32 -0.48
CA LEU A 122 -21.41 -9.81 0.31
C LEU A 122 -21.00 -11.02 1.16
N LEU A 123 -20.28 -11.97 0.56
CA LEU A 123 -19.87 -13.21 1.22
C LEU A 123 -18.84 -12.99 2.33
N PHE A 124 -17.91 -12.05 2.14
CA PHE A 124 -16.80 -11.86 3.09
C PHE A 124 -16.93 -10.63 3.97
N GLU A 125 -17.69 -9.62 3.53
CA GLU A 125 -17.77 -8.30 4.18
C GLU A 125 -19.22 -7.82 4.37
N GLY A 126 -20.23 -8.62 4.02
CA GLY A 126 -21.65 -8.31 4.19
C GLY A 126 -22.16 -7.15 3.33
N ARG A 127 -21.46 -6.78 2.25
CA ARG A 127 -21.76 -5.58 1.42
C ARG A 127 -22.07 -5.91 -0.03
N ILE A 128 -23.03 -5.18 -0.61
CA ILE A 128 -23.41 -5.30 -2.04
C ILE A 128 -22.82 -4.21 -2.93
N THR A 129 -21.99 -3.33 -2.37
CA THR A 129 -21.34 -2.23 -3.11
C THR A 129 -19.97 -2.69 -3.63
N PRO A 130 -19.67 -2.54 -4.94
CA PRO A 130 -18.34 -2.79 -5.49
C PRO A 130 -17.25 -1.97 -4.80
N PHE A 131 -16.03 -2.50 -4.76
CA PHE A 131 -14.89 -1.86 -4.10
C PHE A 131 -14.66 -0.42 -4.61
N SER A 132 -14.65 -0.25 -5.94
CA SER A 132 -14.40 1.04 -6.61
C SER A 132 -15.39 2.15 -6.22
N LYS A 133 -16.57 1.79 -5.69
CA LYS A 133 -17.64 2.70 -5.27
C LYS A 133 -17.75 2.88 -3.75
N LEU A 134 -16.89 2.24 -2.97
CA LEU A 134 -16.88 2.41 -1.51
C LEU A 134 -16.36 3.79 -1.09
N SER A 135 -16.66 4.20 0.14
CA SER A 135 -15.98 5.34 0.77
C SER A 135 -14.47 5.06 0.92
N PRO A 136 -13.61 6.08 0.95
CA PRO A 136 -12.16 5.89 1.10
C PRO A 136 -11.78 4.98 2.28
N GLU A 137 -12.42 5.16 3.45
CA GLU A 137 -12.13 4.38 4.65
C GLU A 137 -12.59 2.92 4.49
N ALA A 138 -13.72 2.70 3.80
CA ALA A 138 -14.20 1.37 3.50
C ALA A 138 -13.32 0.66 2.45
N GLN A 139 -12.75 1.39 1.48
CA GLN A 139 -11.77 0.84 0.53
C GLN A 139 -10.52 0.36 1.28
N VAL A 140 -9.96 1.16 2.19
CA VAL A 140 -8.81 0.76 3.02
C VAL A 140 -9.13 -0.50 3.82
N ARG A 141 -10.23 -0.51 4.58
CA ARG A 141 -10.62 -1.67 5.40
C ARG A 141 -10.82 -2.94 4.55
N SER A 142 -11.49 -2.82 3.42
CA SER A 142 -11.71 -3.95 2.54
C SER A 142 -10.39 -4.49 2.01
N PHE A 143 -9.52 -3.62 1.46
CA PHE A 143 -8.24 -4.06 0.91
C PHE A 143 -7.36 -4.74 1.97
N GLU A 144 -7.25 -4.17 3.17
CA GLU A 144 -6.47 -4.75 4.28
C GLU A 144 -7.04 -6.10 4.76
N SER A 145 -8.36 -6.32 4.68
CA SER A 145 -8.96 -7.61 5.06
C SER A 145 -8.50 -8.78 4.17
N TRP A 146 -7.97 -8.50 2.97
CA TRP A 146 -7.48 -9.53 2.06
C TRP A 146 -6.12 -10.09 2.50
N ALA A 147 -5.31 -9.31 3.22
CA ALA A 147 -3.99 -9.73 3.68
C ALA A 147 -4.04 -10.93 4.63
N GLY A 148 -4.99 -10.92 5.57
CA GLY A 148 -5.20 -11.98 6.56
C GLY A 148 -6.26 -13.03 6.20
N SER A 149 -6.80 -12.98 4.98
CA SER A 149 -7.91 -13.85 4.57
C SER A 149 -7.50 -15.33 4.55
N GLY A 150 -8.37 -16.24 5.00
CA GLY A 150 -8.17 -17.69 4.88
C GLY A 150 -8.10 -18.19 3.43
N VAL A 151 -8.71 -17.45 2.49
CA VAL A 151 -8.67 -17.76 1.05
C VAL A 151 -7.32 -17.37 0.45
N ALA A 152 -6.56 -18.36 -0.05
CA ALA A 152 -5.22 -18.16 -0.60
C ALA A 152 -5.18 -17.14 -1.75
N PHE A 153 -6.14 -17.21 -2.67
CA PHE A 153 -6.25 -16.26 -3.79
C PHE A 153 -6.31 -14.80 -3.33
N ARG A 154 -7.05 -14.50 -2.24
CA ARG A 154 -7.16 -13.12 -1.72
C ARG A 154 -5.81 -12.60 -1.22
N ARG A 155 -5.04 -13.43 -0.51
CA ARG A 155 -3.70 -13.07 -0.04
C ARG A 155 -2.75 -12.84 -1.22
N THR A 156 -2.77 -13.72 -2.21
CA THR A 156 -1.95 -13.58 -3.43
C THR A 156 -2.29 -12.29 -4.18
N ALA A 157 -3.58 -12.01 -4.39
CA ALA A 157 -4.02 -10.77 -5.04
C ALA A 157 -3.62 -9.52 -4.23
N TYR A 158 -3.75 -9.56 -2.91
CA TYR A 158 -3.31 -8.48 -2.02
C TYR A 158 -1.82 -8.18 -2.23
N HIS A 159 -0.95 -9.20 -2.16
CA HIS A 159 0.49 -9.00 -2.34
C HIS A 159 0.86 -8.52 -3.75
N ALA A 160 0.22 -9.06 -4.79
CA ALA A 160 0.46 -8.64 -6.16
C ALA A 160 0.11 -7.15 -6.37
N LEU A 161 -1.06 -6.72 -5.89
CA LEU A 161 -1.50 -5.32 -5.99
C LEU A 161 -0.63 -4.40 -5.12
N ARG A 162 -0.25 -4.85 -3.91
CA ARG A 162 0.60 -4.10 -2.99
C ARG A 162 2.03 -3.91 -3.50
N ALA A 163 2.50 -4.77 -4.40
CA ALA A 163 3.78 -4.65 -5.08
C ALA A 163 3.68 -3.79 -6.36
N MET A 164 2.67 -4.05 -7.20
CA MET A 164 2.51 -3.38 -8.50
C MET A 164 2.24 -1.88 -8.36
N ILE A 165 1.31 -1.50 -7.48
CA ILE A 165 0.88 -0.10 -7.37
C ILE A 165 2.04 0.83 -6.95
N PRO A 166 2.84 0.52 -5.91
CA PRO A 166 4.01 1.32 -5.59
C PRO A 166 5.07 1.35 -6.70
N ALA A 167 5.26 0.26 -7.44
CA ALA A 167 6.22 0.22 -8.54
C ALA A 167 5.83 1.22 -9.65
N LEU A 168 4.55 1.25 -10.03
CA LEU A 168 4.03 2.22 -11.00
C LEU A 168 4.06 3.65 -10.47
N TYR A 169 3.79 3.82 -9.16
CA TYR A 169 3.72 5.13 -8.52
C TYR A 169 5.11 5.78 -8.38
N TYR A 170 6.06 5.08 -7.75
CA TYR A 170 7.42 5.59 -7.55
C TYR A 170 8.29 5.56 -8.82
N GLY A 171 7.83 4.87 -9.86
CA GLY A 171 8.40 4.98 -11.21
C GLY A 171 8.15 6.34 -11.88
N ASP A 172 7.28 7.19 -11.34
CA ASP A 172 7.01 8.52 -11.86
C ASP A 172 7.87 9.60 -11.17
N GLU A 173 8.57 10.40 -11.96
CA GLU A 173 9.48 11.45 -11.50
C GLU A 173 8.82 12.50 -10.59
N ARG A 174 7.51 12.73 -10.74
CA ARG A 174 6.75 13.66 -9.91
C ARG A 174 6.70 13.24 -8.44
N THR A 175 7.02 11.98 -8.14
CA THR A 175 7.06 11.46 -6.77
C THR A 175 8.46 11.56 -6.13
N TRP A 176 9.53 11.63 -6.93
CA TRP A 176 10.90 11.46 -6.46
C TRP A 176 11.32 12.52 -5.44
N LYS A 177 11.05 13.80 -5.75
CA LYS A 177 11.32 14.91 -4.83
C LYS A 177 10.58 14.75 -3.50
N GLY A 178 9.35 14.26 -3.53
CA GLY A 178 8.53 14.04 -2.34
C GLY A 178 9.06 12.95 -1.42
N VAL A 179 9.82 11.98 -1.95
CA VAL A 179 10.46 10.90 -1.17
C VAL A 179 11.96 11.12 -0.94
N GLY A 180 12.52 12.24 -1.39
CA GLY A 180 13.95 12.54 -1.26
C GLY A 180 14.85 11.77 -2.23
N TYR A 181 14.29 11.20 -3.30
CA TYR A 181 15.06 10.54 -4.35
C TYR A 181 15.50 11.57 -5.41
N GLY A 182 16.78 11.57 -5.75
CA GLY A 182 17.36 12.48 -6.76
C GLY A 182 17.06 12.09 -8.21
N GLY A 183 16.40 10.95 -8.42
CA GLY A 183 16.24 10.34 -9.73
C GLY A 183 17.31 9.30 -10.03
N PRO A 184 17.13 8.49 -11.09
CA PRO A 184 18.14 7.55 -11.53
C PRO A 184 19.38 8.31 -12.02
N PRO A 185 20.59 7.76 -11.80
CA PRO A 185 21.80 8.32 -12.38
C PRO A 185 21.70 8.34 -13.92
N ASP A 186 22.31 9.35 -14.55
CA ASP A 186 22.37 9.39 -16.00
C ASP A 186 23.14 8.17 -16.53
N VAL A 187 22.60 7.53 -17.56
CA VAL A 187 23.27 6.41 -18.24
C VAL A 187 24.61 6.82 -18.84
N ALA A 188 24.77 8.08 -19.24
CA ALA A 188 26.04 8.63 -19.66
C ALA A 188 27.06 8.60 -18.51
N ASP A 189 26.68 9.11 -17.33
CA ASP A 189 27.53 9.12 -16.13
C ASP A 189 27.99 7.70 -15.75
N ILE A 190 27.09 6.72 -15.81
CA ILE A 190 27.41 5.32 -15.51
C ILE A 190 28.44 4.76 -16.49
N ARG A 191 28.27 5.06 -17.79
CA ARG A 191 29.17 4.57 -18.85
C ARG A 191 30.56 5.18 -18.68
N GLU A 192 30.65 6.48 -18.44
CA GLU A 192 31.91 7.18 -18.22
C GLU A 192 32.64 6.64 -16.99
N TYR A 193 31.94 6.51 -15.86
CA TYR A 193 32.49 5.89 -14.65
C TYR A 193 33.04 4.49 -14.94
N ARG A 194 32.32 3.67 -15.71
CA ARG A 194 32.75 2.32 -16.06
C ARG A 194 34.01 2.32 -16.93
N LEU A 195 34.11 3.22 -17.90
CA LEU A 195 35.29 3.33 -18.76
C LEU A 195 36.51 3.80 -17.96
N ALA A 196 36.36 4.83 -17.14
CA ALA A 196 37.43 5.31 -16.27
C ALA A 196 37.95 4.19 -15.34
N LYS A 197 37.05 3.40 -14.77
CA LYS A 197 37.42 2.26 -13.93
C LYS A 197 38.19 1.18 -14.70
N LEU A 198 37.79 0.88 -15.93
CA LEU A 198 38.49 -0.09 -16.78
C LEU A 198 39.90 0.39 -17.15
N GLU A 199 40.05 1.69 -17.44
CA GLU A 199 41.36 2.28 -17.74
C GLU A 199 42.31 2.23 -16.53
N GLU A 200 41.78 2.47 -15.33
CA GLU A 200 42.53 2.33 -14.09
C GLU A 200 42.97 0.88 -13.85
N GLU A 201 42.05 -0.08 -14.00
CA GLU A 201 42.34 -1.52 -13.87
C GLU A 201 43.40 -1.97 -14.90
N GLN A 202 43.30 -1.51 -16.15
CA GLN A 202 44.29 -1.79 -17.19
C GLN A 202 45.66 -1.19 -16.85
N ARG A 203 45.70 0.08 -16.43
CA ARG A 203 46.94 0.76 -16.01
C ARG A 203 47.61 -0.01 -14.88
N GLN A 204 46.83 -0.44 -13.90
CA GLN A 204 47.34 -1.18 -12.75
C GLN A 204 47.78 -2.61 -13.12
N ALA A 205 47.08 -3.26 -14.05
CA ALA A 205 47.49 -4.55 -14.60
C ALA A 205 48.81 -4.46 -15.38
N ILE A 206 49.00 -3.41 -16.18
CA ILE A 206 50.25 -3.13 -16.88
C ILE A 206 51.39 -2.90 -15.88
N GLU A 207 51.17 -2.05 -14.87
CA GLU A 207 52.18 -1.76 -13.84
C GLU A 207 52.55 -3.03 -13.04
N ASN A 208 51.56 -3.83 -12.65
CA ASN A 208 51.77 -5.11 -11.97
C ASN A 208 52.49 -6.17 -12.84
N SER A 209 52.41 -6.04 -14.16
CA SER A 209 53.06 -6.93 -15.13
C SER A 209 54.48 -6.48 -15.49
N ARG A 210 54.95 -5.35 -14.95
CA ARG A 210 56.29 -4.83 -15.21
C ARG A 210 57.34 -5.78 -14.61
N PRO A 211 58.47 -6.05 -15.29
CA PRO A 211 59.47 -7.03 -14.83
C PRO A 211 59.99 -6.74 -13.42
N GLU A 212 60.14 -5.47 -13.07
CA GLU A 212 60.57 -5.00 -11.75
C GLU A 212 59.55 -5.33 -10.66
N ALA A 213 58.26 -5.13 -10.92
CA ALA A 213 57.17 -5.47 -9.99
C ALA A 213 57.02 -7.00 -9.83
N ILE A 214 57.20 -7.76 -10.92
CA ILE A 214 57.22 -9.23 -10.89
C ILE A 214 58.42 -9.73 -10.08
N ALA A 215 59.60 -9.16 -10.28
CA ALA A 215 60.81 -9.50 -9.54
C ALA A 215 60.68 -9.16 -8.04
N ALA A 216 60.12 -7.99 -7.71
CA ALA A 216 59.84 -7.59 -6.33
C ALA A 216 58.87 -8.55 -5.64
N ARG A 217 57.78 -8.97 -6.32
CA ARG A 217 56.86 -9.99 -5.79
C ARG A 217 57.53 -11.34 -5.58
N LYS A 218 58.35 -11.80 -6.53
CA LYS A 218 59.11 -13.04 -6.39
C LYS A 218 60.11 -12.98 -5.24
N ALA A 219 60.80 -11.86 -5.05
CA ALA A 219 61.73 -11.64 -3.95
C ALA A 219 61.01 -11.61 -2.59
N GLN A 220 59.82 -11.00 -2.52
CA GLN A 220 59.00 -10.93 -1.31
C GLN A 220 58.37 -12.29 -0.95
N ALA A 221 57.97 -13.08 -1.96
CA ALA A 221 57.49 -14.45 -1.75
C ALA A 221 58.61 -15.45 -1.36
N ALA A 222 59.87 -15.12 -1.67
CA ALA A 222 61.04 -15.91 -1.30
C ALA A 222 61.56 -15.61 0.13
N GLN A 223 61.02 -14.60 0.82
CA GLN A 223 61.34 -14.36 2.23
C GLN A 223 60.57 -15.37 3.11
N PRO A 224 61.25 -16.14 3.97
CA PRO A 224 60.57 -17.09 4.85
C PRO A 224 59.71 -16.32 5.87
N LYS A 225 58.44 -16.71 6.02
CA LYS A 225 57.58 -16.30 7.16
C LYS A 225 58.30 -16.69 8.46
N SER A 226 59.00 -15.75 9.06
CA SER A 226 59.56 -15.89 10.40
C SER A 226 58.55 -15.30 11.38
N GLU A 227 58.18 -16.13 12.34
CA GLU A 227 57.60 -15.78 13.65
C GLU A 227 56.12 -15.38 13.70
N GLU A 228 55.24 -16.38 13.66
CA GLU A 228 54.03 -16.39 14.51
C GLU A 228 53.77 -17.82 14.98
N SER A 229 54.35 -18.18 16.13
CA SER A 229 53.91 -19.22 17.07
C SER A 229 55.09 -19.69 17.94
N ALA A 230 55.46 -18.86 18.92
CA ALA A 230 56.08 -19.35 20.15
C ALA A 230 55.52 -18.57 21.35
N GLY A 231 54.18 -18.53 21.42
CA GLY A 231 53.49 -18.31 22.67
C GLY A 231 53.53 -19.60 23.47
N GLU A 232 54.38 -19.59 24.50
CA GLU A 232 54.05 -20.09 25.84
C GLU A 232 53.70 -21.59 25.99
N VAL A 233 54.74 -22.41 26.25
CA VAL A 233 54.58 -23.63 27.06
C VAL A 233 55.85 -23.85 27.87
N THR A 234 55.77 -23.71 29.20
CA THR A 234 56.21 -24.66 30.26
C THR A 234 56.44 -23.93 31.60
N PRO A 235 56.43 -24.64 32.74
CA PRO A 235 55.38 -25.50 33.30
C PRO A 235 54.87 -24.98 34.67
#